data_AF-A0A1F6W2Y8-F1
#
_entry.id   AF-A0A1F6W2Y8-F1
#
_cell.length_a   1.000
_cell.length_b   1.000
_cell.length_c   1.000
_cell.angle_alpha   90.00
_cell.angle_beta   90.00
_cell.angle_gamma   90.00
#
_symmetry.space_group_name_H-M   'P 1'
#
loop_
_entity.id
_entity.type
_entity.pdbx_description
1 polymer ?
#
loop_
_entity_poly.entity_id
_entity_poly.type
_entity_poly.pdbx_seq_one_letter_code
_entity_poly.pdbx_strand_id
1 'polypeptide(L)'
;MSTRQQKDAVKIMVFGTFDGLHLGHVNFLKQARDLSGGKSSFLIVSIARDKNVIKIKGKRPILGEKKRMALVKKSNLADKVVLSGVKNHLPHIIKERPDIIALGYDQKDYIKNLKKNLKNKGIIVKIVRLKPYKQKVYKNSLLKEKGQS
;
A
#
# COMPACT_ATOMS: atom_id res chain seq x y z
N MET A 1 -16.42 -10.16 21.41
CA MET A 1 -17.38 -9.24 20.75
C MET A 1 -16.93 -8.67 19.39
N SER A 2 -15.82 -9.10 18.76
CA SER A 2 -15.18 -8.32 17.67
C SER A 2 -15.48 -8.75 16.21
N THR A 3 -16.28 -9.78 15.96
CA THR A 3 -16.42 -10.37 14.60
C THR A 3 -17.49 -9.74 13.72
N ARG A 4 -18.51 -9.06 14.29
CA ARG A 4 -19.59 -8.43 13.50
C ARG A 4 -19.13 -7.11 12.85
N GLN A 5 -18.40 -6.25 13.58
CA GLN A 5 -17.95 -4.94 13.08
C GLN A 5 -16.92 -5.00 11.94
N GLN A 6 -16.16 -6.10 11.81
CA GLN A 6 -15.23 -6.28 10.67
C GLN A 6 -15.95 -6.61 9.35
N LYS A 7 -17.22 -7.02 9.39
CA LYS A 7 -17.97 -7.42 8.20
C LYS A 7 -18.52 -6.23 7.40
N ASP A 8 -18.70 -5.08 8.07
CA ASP A 8 -19.29 -3.86 7.49
C ASP A 8 -18.27 -2.75 7.20
N ALA A 9 -17.00 -2.96 7.54
CA ALA A 9 -15.94 -1.99 7.27
C ALA A 9 -15.51 -2.04 5.80
N VAL A 10 -15.37 -0.87 5.18
CA VAL A 10 -14.84 -0.73 3.81
C VAL A 10 -13.39 -1.19 3.79
N LYS A 11 -13.08 -2.26 3.07
CA LYS A 11 -11.72 -2.80 2.95
C LYS A 11 -10.94 -2.03 1.91
N ILE A 12 -9.84 -1.43 2.35
CA ILE A 12 -9.00 -0.57 1.53
C ILE A 12 -7.62 -1.19 1.48
N MET A 13 -7.10 -1.42 0.28
CA MET A 13 -5.78 -2.00 0.08
C MET A 13 -4.84 -1.00 -0.59
N VAL A 14 -3.67 -0.81 0.00
CA VAL A 14 -2.59 0.02 -0.55
C VAL A 14 -1.35 -0.83 -0.85
N PHE A 15 -0.53 -0.35 -1.78
CA PHE A 15 0.71 -1.02 -2.19
C PHE A 15 1.88 -0.06 -2.06
N GLY A 16 3.01 -0.53 -1.53
CA GLY A 16 4.20 0.30 -1.44
C GLY A 16 5.44 -0.44 -0.98
N THR A 17 6.59 0.22 -1.14
CA THR A 17 7.83 -0.28 -0.55
C THR A 17 7.86 0.01 0.96
N PHE A 18 7.46 1.20 1.41
CA PHE A 18 7.54 1.60 2.83
C PHE A 18 8.95 1.41 3.42
N ASP A 19 9.96 1.83 2.66
CA ASP A 19 11.38 1.70 2.99
C ASP A 19 11.83 2.83 3.92
N GLY A 20 11.39 2.77 5.17
CA GLY A 20 11.40 3.90 6.10
C GLY A 20 10.05 4.58 6.14
N LEU A 21 9.38 4.53 7.29
CA LEU A 21 8.13 5.27 7.50
C LEU A 21 8.46 6.74 7.74
N HIS A 22 7.82 7.62 6.97
CA HIS A 22 7.97 9.06 7.06
C HIS A 22 6.60 9.72 6.89
N LEU A 23 6.50 11.02 7.12
CA LEU A 23 5.24 11.77 7.07
C LEU A 23 4.46 11.58 5.76
N GLY A 24 5.15 11.51 4.63
CA GLY A 24 4.53 11.16 3.34
C GLY A 24 3.76 9.82 3.35
N HIS A 25 4.31 8.76 3.95
CA HIS A 25 3.61 7.49 4.11
C HIS A 25 2.43 7.62 5.08
N VAL A 26 2.61 8.33 6.21
CA VAL A 26 1.52 8.57 7.16
C VAL A 26 0.34 9.25 6.48
N ASN A 27 0.61 10.33 5.74
CA ASN A 27 -0.43 11.07 5.03
C ASN A 27 -1.09 10.23 3.90
N PHE A 28 -0.32 9.39 3.22
CA PHE A 28 -0.86 8.46 2.22
C PHE A 28 -1.81 7.44 2.83
N LEU A 29 -1.45 6.83 3.97
CA LEU A 29 -2.30 5.85 4.66
C LEU A 29 -3.56 6.51 5.25
N LYS A 30 -3.47 7.75 5.75
CA LYS A 30 -4.64 8.53 6.20
C LYS A 30 -5.60 8.82 5.05
N GLN A 31 -5.10 9.39 3.95
CA GLN A 31 -5.91 9.61 2.74
C GLN A 31 -6.56 8.32 2.22
N ALA A 32 -5.88 7.18 2.34
CA ALA A 32 -6.46 5.89 1.95
C ALA A 32 -7.65 5.54 2.83
N ARG A 33 -7.58 5.73 4.16
CA ARG A 33 -8.71 5.50 5.07
C ARG A 33 -9.90 6.41 4.76
N ASP A 34 -9.63 7.67 4.42
CA ASP A 34 -10.68 8.65 4.11
C ASP A 34 -11.55 8.26 2.88
N LEU A 35 -11.06 7.35 2.03
CA LEU A 35 -11.84 6.80 0.91
C LEU A 35 -13.07 6.00 1.35
N SER A 36 -13.18 5.64 2.64
CA SER A 36 -14.41 5.03 3.17
C SER A 36 -15.60 5.97 3.21
N GLY A 37 -15.40 7.28 3.01
CA GLY A 37 -16.47 8.28 2.99
C GLY A 37 -17.18 8.42 4.35
N GLY A 38 -16.42 8.38 5.44
CA GLY A 38 -16.94 8.49 6.81
C GLY A 38 -17.44 7.16 7.41
N LYS A 39 -17.44 6.07 6.64
CA LYS A 39 -17.72 4.72 7.15
C LYS A 39 -16.50 4.13 7.86
N SER A 40 -16.74 3.08 8.66
CA SER A 40 -15.65 2.26 9.20
C SER A 40 -14.75 1.75 8.07
N SER A 41 -13.42 1.83 8.27
CA SER A 41 -12.41 1.43 7.28
C SER A 41 -11.53 0.31 7.83
N PHE A 42 -11.16 -0.62 6.96
CA PHE A 42 -10.18 -1.67 7.25
C PHE A 42 -9.01 -1.57 6.25
N LEU A 43 -7.89 -1.02 6.70
CA LEU A 43 -6.72 -0.72 5.87
C LEU A 43 -5.73 -1.89 5.85
N ILE A 44 -5.54 -2.42 4.65
CA ILE A 44 -4.59 -3.48 4.32
C ILE A 44 -3.39 -2.88 3.59
N VAL A 45 -2.20 -3.00 4.17
CA VAL A 45 -0.95 -2.56 3.55
C VAL A 45 -0.20 -3.73 2.93
N SER A 46 -0.04 -3.69 1.61
CA SER A 46 0.78 -4.64 0.85
C SER A 46 2.20 -4.13 0.67
N ILE A 47 3.14 -4.80 1.34
CA ILE A 47 4.57 -4.51 1.33
C ILE A 47 5.22 -5.20 0.13
N ALA A 48 5.85 -4.42 -0.75
CA ALA A 48 6.56 -4.95 -1.90
C ALA A 48 7.70 -5.88 -1.49
N ARG A 49 7.84 -7.02 -2.18
CA ARG A 49 8.98 -7.94 -2.00
C ARG A 49 10.30 -7.29 -2.40
N ASP A 50 11.39 -7.59 -1.71
CA ASP A 50 12.72 -7.00 -1.98
C ASP A 50 13.13 -7.21 -3.45
N LYS A 51 12.97 -8.42 -3.97
CA LYS A 51 13.22 -8.73 -5.39
C LYS A 51 12.37 -7.94 -6.38
N ASN A 52 11.12 -7.64 -6.03
CA ASN A 52 10.23 -6.86 -6.90
C ASN A 52 10.64 -5.38 -6.87
N VAL A 53 11.09 -4.89 -5.71
CA VAL A 53 11.65 -3.55 -5.58
C VAL A 53 12.90 -3.40 -6.44
N ILE A 54 13.83 -4.37 -6.40
CA ILE A 54 15.03 -4.38 -7.23
C ILE A 54 14.65 -4.41 -8.71
N LYS A 55 13.76 -5.31 -9.12
CA LYS A 55 13.32 -5.44 -10.52
C LYS A 55 12.68 -4.16 -11.06
N ILE A 56 11.88 -3.47 -10.25
CA ILE A 56 11.12 -2.29 -10.68
C ILE A 56 11.94 -1.00 -10.57
N LYS A 57 12.71 -0.85 -9.49
CA LYS A 57 13.42 0.40 -9.14
C LYS A 57 14.92 0.36 -9.44
N GLY A 58 15.46 -0.78 -9.87
CA GLY A 58 16.88 -1.00 -10.13
C GLY A 58 17.77 -1.01 -8.88
N LYS A 59 17.21 -0.82 -7.68
CA LYS A 59 17.96 -0.70 -6.43
C LYS A 59 17.30 -1.45 -5.28
N ARG A 60 18.15 -1.95 -4.37
CA ARG A 60 17.70 -2.63 -3.15
C ARG A 60 17.09 -1.61 -2.17
N PRO A 61 16.01 -1.94 -1.47
CA PRO A 61 15.55 -1.13 -0.35
C PRO A 61 16.60 -1.13 0.78
N ILE A 62 16.64 -0.06 1.56
CA ILE A 62 17.50 0.09 2.74
C ILE A 62 17.15 -0.98 3.78
N LEU A 63 15.85 -1.20 3.98
CA LEU A 63 15.32 -2.18 4.91
C LEU A 63 14.76 -3.39 4.16
N GLY A 64 15.09 -4.59 4.64
CA GLY A 64 14.51 -5.83 4.11
C GLY A 64 13.00 -5.90 4.33
N GLU A 65 12.30 -6.66 3.49
CA GLU A 65 10.83 -6.74 3.47
C GLU A 65 10.19 -7.08 4.82
N LYS A 66 10.82 -7.97 5.61
CA LYS A 66 10.35 -8.32 6.96
C LYS A 66 10.45 -7.13 7.93
N LYS A 67 11.54 -6.36 7.88
CA LYS A 67 11.72 -5.15 8.70
C LYS A 67 10.72 -4.07 8.32
N ARG A 68 10.53 -3.83 7.02
CA ARG A 68 9.52 -2.88 6.51
C ARG A 68 8.10 -3.26 6.97
N MET A 69 7.74 -4.53 6.86
CA MET A 69 6.47 -5.06 7.38
C MET A 69 6.31 -4.85 8.89
N ALA A 70 7.35 -5.11 9.68
CA ALA A 70 7.32 -4.90 11.13
C ALA A 70 7.13 -3.42 11.50
N LEU A 71 7.80 -2.49 10.79
CA LEU A 71 7.64 -1.05 11.01
C LEU A 71 6.22 -0.59 10.72
N VAL A 72 5.62 -1.03 9.60
CA VAL A 72 4.23 -0.69 9.28
C VAL A 72 3.27 -1.25 10.32
N LYS A 73 3.48 -2.49 10.78
CA LYS A 73 2.66 -3.06 11.87
C LYS A 73 2.74 -2.23 13.16
N LYS A 74 3.95 -1.82 13.56
CA LYS A 74 4.18 -1.02 14.78
C LYS A 74 3.63 0.40 14.70
N SER A 75 3.36 0.91 13.50
CA SER A 75 2.88 2.29 13.32
C SER A 75 1.42 2.51 13.74
N ASN A 76 0.65 1.43 13.96
CA ASN A 76 -0.79 1.48 14.21
C ASN A 76 -1.61 2.20 13.11
N LEU A 77 -1.01 2.43 11.93
CA LEU A 77 -1.71 3.06 10.81
C LEU A 77 -2.51 2.05 9.98
N ALA A 78 -2.16 0.75 10.05
CA ALA A 78 -2.74 -0.33 9.26
C ALA A 78 -3.38 -1.39 10.14
N ASP A 79 -4.54 -1.91 9.71
CA ASP A 79 -5.25 -2.99 10.41
C ASP A 79 -4.67 -4.36 10.03
N LYS A 80 -4.15 -4.48 8.80
CA LYS A 80 -3.46 -5.68 8.33
C LYS A 80 -2.27 -5.33 7.45
N VAL A 81 -1.18 -6.04 7.62
CA VAL A 81 0.02 -5.88 6.79
C VAL A 81 0.39 -7.23 6.17
N VAL A 82 0.52 -7.25 4.84
CA VAL A 82 0.80 -8.45 4.04
C VAL A 82 2.00 -8.21 3.14
N LEU A 83 2.69 -9.27 2.73
CA LEU A 83 3.68 -9.20 1.68
C LEU A 83 3.01 -9.35 0.32
N SER A 84 3.48 -8.57 -0.66
CA SER A 84 2.98 -8.68 -2.02
C SER A 84 3.39 -10.01 -2.67
N GLY A 85 2.63 -10.38 -3.70
CA GLY A 85 2.93 -11.55 -4.49
C GLY A 85 4.25 -11.43 -5.23
N VAL A 86 4.99 -12.54 -5.29
CA VAL A 86 6.33 -12.61 -5.90
C VAL A 86 6.26 -12.44 -7.41
N LYS A 87 5.52 -13.32 -8.11
CA LYS A 87 5.44 -13.33 -9.58
C LYS A 87 4.19 -12.60 -10.08
N ASN A 88 3.10 -12.70 -9.32
CA ASN A 88 1.80 -12.15 -9.67
C ASN A 88 1.24 -11.39 -8.48
N HIS A 89 0.72 -10.20 -8.72
CA HIS A 89 0.08 -9.38 -7.70
C HIS A 89 -1.38 -9.80 -7.41
N LEU A 90 -2.01 -10.63 -8.23
CA LEU A 90 -3.40 -11.01 -8.03
C LEU A 90 -3.68 -11.88 -6.78
N PRO A 91 -2.88 -12.90 -6.42
CA PRO A 91 -3.26 -13.86 -5.38
C PRO A 91 -3.59 -13.22 -4.03
N HIS A 92 -2.75 -12.30 -3.57
CA HIS A 92 -3.01 -11.60 -2.30
C HIS A 92 -4.19 -10.63 -2.39
N ILE A 93 -4.43 -9.98 -3.53
CA ILE A 93 -5.61 -9.11 -3.72
C ILE A 93 -6.90 -9.94 -3.68
N ILE A 94 -6.90 -11.10 -4.36
CA ILE A 94 -8.03 -12.04 -4.37
C ILE A 94 -8.29 -12.58 -2.96
N LYS A 95 -7.25 -12.95 -2.22
CA LYS A 95 -7.36 -13.44 -0.85
C LYS A 95 -8.00 -12.42 0.09
N GLU A 96 -7.60 -11.16 -0.04
CA GLU A 96 -8.02 -10.11 0.87
C GLU A 96 -9.36 -9.45 0.48
N ARG A 97 -9.77 -9.56 -0.79
CA ARG A 97 -11.01 -9.01 -1.36
C ARG A 97 -11.28 -7.56 -0.93
N PRO A 98 -10.40 -6.60 -1.29
CA PRO A 98 -10.63 -5.21 -0.97
C PRO A 98 -11.75 -4.61 -1.83
N ASP A 99 -12.54 -3.71 -1.22
CA ASP A 99 -13.54 -2.89 -1.92
C ASP A 99 -12.86 -1.75 -2.69
N ILE A 100 -11.77 -1.22 -2.13
CA ILE A 100 -11.01 -0.11 -2.68
C ILE A 100 -9.52 -0.47 -2.77
N ILE A 101 -8.91 -0.22 -3.92
CA ILE A 101 -7.46 -0.19 -4.08
C ILE A 101 -7.00 1.26 -4.20
N ALA A 102 -6.23 1.71 -3.23
CA ALA A 102 -5.66 3.06 -3.18
C ALA A 102 -4.20 3.03 -3.63
N LEU A 103 -3.91 3.72 -4.74
CA LEU A 103 -2.60 3.72 -5.38
C LEU A 103 -1.89 5.05 -5.19
N GLY A 104 -0.56 4.96 -5.08
CA GLY A 104 0.32 6.12 -5.12
C GLY A 104 0.27 6.82 -6.48
N TYR A 105 0.60 8.11 -6.50
CA TYR A 105 0.63 8.93 -7.72
C TYR A 105 1.64 8.41 -8.76
N ASP A 106 2.67 7.70 -8.31
CA ASP A 106 3.79 7.15 -9.08
C ASP A 106 3.50 5.77 -9.70
N GLN A 107 2.36 5.15 -9.37
CA GLN A 107 2.01 3.79 -9.79
C GLN A 107 1.19 3.77 -11.10
N LYS A 108 1.77 4.23 -12.22
CA LYS A 108 1.09 4.36 -13.52
C LYS A 108 0.82 3.03 -14.22
N ASP A 109 1.83 2.17 -14.36
CA ASP A 109 1.74 0.96 -15.20
C ASP A 109 1.07 -0.23 -14.51
N TYR A 110 0.99 -0.19 -13.17
CA TYR A 110 0.39 -1.26 -12.38
C TYR A 110 -1.12 -1.44 -12.64
N ILE A 111 -1.80 -0.40 -13.16
CA ILE A 111 -3.26 -0.36 -13.26
C ILE A 111 -3.79 -1.04 -14.53
N LYS A 112 -3.07 -0.97 -15.65
CA LYS A 112 -3.62 -1.22 -16.99
C LYS A 112 -4.26 -2.60 -17.11
N ASN A 113 -3.62 -3.62 -16.51
CA ASN A 113 -4.12 -5.00 -16.54
C ASN A 113 -4.82 -5.43 -15.24
N LEU A 114 -4.60 -4.72 -14.13
CA LEU A 114 -5.14 -5.09 -12.83
C LEU A 114 -6.67 -5.07 -12.81
N LYS A 115 -7.29 -3.98 -13.30
CA LYS A 115 -8.75 -3.83 -13.31
C LYS A 115 -9.42 -4.92 -14.15
N LYS A 116 -8.88 -5.20 -15.33
CA LYS A 116 -9.39 -6.26 -16.23
C LYS A 116 -9.26 -7.64 -15.59
N ASN A 117 -8.09 -7.95 -15.02
CA ASN A 117 -7.83 -9.24 -14.39
C ASN A 117 -8.72 -9.50 -13.16
N LEU A 118 -9.00 -8.48 -12.35
CA LEU A 118 -9.89 -8.60 -11.19
C LEU A 118 -11.35 -8.76 -11.62
N LYS A 119 -11.79 -8.00 -12.63
CA LYS A 119 -13.14 -8.14 -13.21
C LYS A 119 -13.38 -9.55 -13.76
N ASN A 120 -12.41 -10.11 -14.49
CA ASN A 120 -12.47 -11.47 -15.02
C ASN A 120 -12.55 -12.55 -13.93
N LYS A 121 -12.16 -12.23 -12.69
CA LYS A 121 -12.27 -13.13 -11.52
C LYS A 121 -13.51 -12.85 -10.66
N GLY A 122 -14.45 -12.04 -11.16
CA GLY A 122 -15.66 -11.67 -10.41
C GLY A 122 -15.40 -10.73 -9.24
N ILE A 123 -14.24 -10.05 -9.19
CA ILE A 123 -13.90 -9.10 -8.13
C ILE A 123 -14.16 -7.68 -8.64
N ILE A 124 -15.18 -7.05 -8.07
CA ILE A 124 -15.47 -5.64 -8.27
C ILE A 124 -14.65 -4.86 -7.26
N VAL A 125 -13.75 -4.00 -7.74
CA VAL A 125 -12.93 -3.13 -6.89
C VAL A 125 -12.89 -1.72 -7.44
N LYS A 126 -13.02 -0.73 -6.56
CA LYS A 126 -12.81 0.67 -6.91
C LYS A 126 -11.33 0.99 -6.83
N ILE A 127 -10.73 1.41 -7.95
CA ILE A 127 -9.31 1.84 -7.97
C ILE A 127 -9.28 3.36 -7.89
N VAL A 128 -8.61 3.89 -6.86
CA VAL A 128 -8.44 5.33 -6.63
C VAL A 128 -6.95 5.66 -6.59
N ARG A 129 -6.53 6.72 -7.27
CA ARG A 129 -5.18 7.27 -7.16
C ARG A 129 -5.19 8.47 -6.23
N LEU A 130 -4.38 8.40 -5.17
CA LEU A 130 -4.30 9.47 -4.18
C LEU A 130 -3.36 10.59 -4.62
N LYS A 131 -3.65 11.81 -4.17
CA LYS A 131 -2.82 12.98 -4.47
C LYS A 131 -1.47 12.86 -3.74
N PRO A 132 -0.38 13.30 -4.37
CA PRO A 132 0.90 13.33 -3.71
C PRO A 132 0.93 14.33 -2.54
N TYR A 133 1.63 13.97 -1.47
CA TYR A 133 1.92 14.89 -0.37
C TYR A 133 3.37 15.38 -0.45
N LYS A 134 3.56 16.69 -0.65
CA LYS A 134 4.86 17.40 -0.62
C LYS A 134 6.02 16.62 -1.29
N GLN A 135 5.87 16.28 -2.58
CA GLN A 135 6.79 15.40 -3.33
C GLN A 135 8.27 15.80 -3.28
N LYS A 136 8.57 17.10 -3.17
CA LYS A 136 9.94 17.64 -3.14
C LYS A 136 10.65 17.46 -1.79
N VAL A 137 9.96 17.03 -0.74
CA VAL A 137 10.53 16.92 0.62
C VAL A 137 10.64 15.47 1.10
N TYR A 138 9.72 14.58 0.68
CA TYR A 138 9.59 13.24 1.27
C TYR A 138 9.75 12.07 0.28
N LYS A 139 10.43 12.26 -0.86
CA LYS A 139 10.94 11.10 -1.60
C LYS A 139 12.06 10.47 -0.76
N ASN A 140 12.02 9.15 -0.54
CA ASN A 140 13.14 8.40 0.05
C ASN A 140 14.50 8.60 -0.65
N SER A 141 14.49 9.16 -1.87
CA SER A 141 15.73 9.58 -2.56
C SER A 141 16.31 10.90 -2.04
N LEU A 142 15.49 11.80 -1.48
CA LEU A 142 15.86 13.15 -1.02
C LEU A 142 16.13 13.21 0.49
N LEU A 143 15.50 12.33 1.29
CA LEU A 143 15.78 12.22 2.73
C LEU A 143 17.19 11.67 3.03
N LYS A 144 17.93 11.19 2.02
CA LYS A 144 19.32 10.74 2.15
C LYS A 144 20.34 11.88 2.23
N GLU A 145 19.98 13.10 1.83
CA GLU A 145 20.95 14.21 1.74
C GLU A 145 21.04 15.09 2.99
N LYS A 146 20.13 14.94 3.98
CA LYS A 146 20.08 15.82 5.16
C LYS A 146 20.34 15.13 6.50
N GLY A 147 21.06 14.01 6.49
CA GLY A 147 21.23 13.16 7.68
C GLY A 147 22.66 12.74 8.01
N GLN A 148 23.67 13.48 7.55
CA GLN A 148 25.04 13.35 8.03
C GLN A 148 25.66 14.74 8.15
N SER A 149 25.56 15.30 9.35
CA SER A 149 26.45 16.32 9.90
C SER A 149 26.60 15.98 11.37
#